data_AF-A0A0F8WLY2-F1
#
_entry.id   AF-A0A0F8WLY2-F1
#
_cell.length_a   1.000
_cell.length_b   1.000
_cell.length_c   1.000
_cell.angle_alpha   90.00
_cell.angle_beta   90.00
_cell.angle_gamma   90.00
#
_symmetry.space_group_name_H-M   'P 1'
#
loop_
_entity.id
_entity.type
_entity.pdbx_description
1 polymer ?
#
loop_
_entity_poly.entity_id
_entity_poly.type
_entity_poly.pdbx_seq_one_letter_code
_entity_poly.pdbx_strand_id
1 'polypeptide(L)'
;MATIAEQLFLYGEVIDPEPATGLMAIIGAAAPLVWPLYEVHGDVDTFQTSHYLRLSPSTLTQVDTSTQTLPETTVHQNKEILQSTVGNYKKLLESRTQELKAARQQTREAWELYHKLSARYTVAEESRARMFTEKQELRRQLTHKECQVTLARGKLRQAEDKILAKMQTLPDRVKQLEQQLSEKIKAEQALRSKLEDGHAQIIIVQRQLVIAKEQQENQHCNRSREEDSRIQDLVYRNNTLVEQTQEITSRFDGLQASYSEICQRLENALSATRQKDARIMALESELISTRSVAENIVKEAQESLAQTHQTEASLRQSMQDIKAACDATLHEERAASAEARKWASSLAGEVHDLQTKVGLAMRDAQRSHKQAVDAAQTIEVLERRLAKWEGPAANGQEIPKRQTGNIGSISTALEQCRVTVSQKQNEINDLYRQLAKAKTPKDELGKPSVTQDVPQLRAFLESERRARTEDQVRWDRRTRELEAENQRLCISLSNARTSSRAGIRRSPKVS
;
A
#
# COMPACT_ATOMS: atom_id res chain seq x y z
N MET A 1 -25.79 -20.10 -16.77
CA MET A 1 -25.33 -21.50 -16.78
C MET A 1 -25.91 -22.16 -15.54
N ALA A 2 -26.84 -23.11 -15.70
CA ALA A 2 -27.52 -23.82 -14.60
C ALA A 2 -28.32 -22.90 -13.61
N THR A 3 -29.23 -23.40 -12.78
CA THR A 3 -29.75 -24.77 -12.58
C THR A 3 -31.26 -24.84 -12.81
N ILE A 4 -31.72 -25.90 -13.49
CA ILE A 4 -33.10 -26.41 -13.39
C ILE A 4 -32.98 -27.76 -12.69
N ALA A 5 -33.41 -27.87 -11.44
CA ALA A 5 -33.56 -29.11 -10.69
C ALA A 5 -34.42 -28.87 -9.42
N GLU A 6 -35.01 -29.96 -8.91
CA GLU A 6 -35.73 -30.08 -7.61
C GLU A 6 -37.05 -29.26 -7.50
N GLN A 7 -38.25 -29.85 -7.60
CA GLN A 7 -38.93 -30.87 -6.74
C GLN A 7 -39.54 -30.25 -5.45
N LEU A 8 -40.73 -30.63 -4.94
CA LEU A 8 -41.78 -31.56 -5.38
C LEU A 8 -43.11 -31.31 -4.59
N PHE A 9 -44.20 -31.97 -5.02
CA PHE A 9 -45.45 -32.29 -4.29
C PHE A 9 -46.35 -31.21 -3.64
N LEU A 10 -47.60 -31.12 -4.14
CA LEU A 10 -48.89 -31.34 -3.44
C LEU A 10 -50.04 -31.11 -4.46
N TYR A 11 -50.59 -32.17 -5.07
CA TYR A 11 -51.87 -32.81 -4.72
C TYR A 11 -53.11 -31.90 -4.68
N GLY A 12 -54.14 -32.24 -5.48
CA GLY A 12 -55.40 -31.50 -5.56
C GLY A 12 -56.32 -31.94 -6.72
N GLU A 13 -56.66 -33.23 -6.79
CA GLU A 13 -57.61 -33.76 -7.79
C GLU A 13 -59.06 -33.39 -7.45
N VAL A 14 -59.84 -32.95 -8.46
CA VAL A 14 -61.29 -33.17 -8.53
C VAL A 14 -61.66 -33.41 -10.00
N ILE A 15 -62.34 -34.53 -10.28
CA ILE A 15 -62.80 -34.96 -11.60
C ILE A 15 -64.23 -35.48 -11.46
N ASP A 16 -65.07 -35.25 -12.48
CA ASP A 16 -66.37 -35.89 -12.74
C ASP A 16 -67.52 -35.68 -11.70
N PRO A 17 -68.78 -36.10 -11.97
CA PRO A 17 -69.32 -36.78 -13.17
C PRO A 17 -70.58 -36.13 -13.81
N GLU A 18 -71.03 -36.71 -14.94
CA GLU A 18 -72.45 -36.69 -15.35
C GLU A 18 -73.34 -37.51 -14.38
N PRO A 19 -74.67 -37.40 -14.49
CA PRO A 19 -75.46 -38.64 -14.48
C PRO A 19 -76.57 -38.71 -15.54
N ALA A 20 -77.03 -39.93 -15.82
CA ALA A 20 -77.98 -40.26 -16.89
C ALA A 20 -79.38 -40.72 -16.40
N THR A 21 -80.23 -41.14 -17.34
CA THR A 21 -81.44 -41.99 -17.21
C THR A 21 -82.75 -41.42 -16.61
N GLY A 22 -83.89 -41.99 -17.05
CA GLY A 22 -85.29 -41.63 -16.71
C GLY A 22 -86.12 -41.33 -17.97
N LEU A 23 -86.80 -42.24 -18.69
CA LEU A 23 -87.67 -43.40 -18.37
C LEU A 23 -89.09 -43.04 -17.88
N MET A 24 -90.11 -43.71 -18.47
CA MET A 24 -91.57 -43.57 -18.24
C MET A 24 -92.22 -42.24 -18.72
N ALA A 25 -93.52 -42.17 -19.02
CA ALA A 25 -94.62 -43.14 -18.80
C ALA A 25 -95.57 -43.30 -20.01
N ILE A 26 -96.33 -44.40 -20.01
CA ILE A 26 -97.45 -44.70 -20.93
C ILE A 26 -98.76 -44.66 -20.13
N ILE A 27 -99.79 -43.98 -20.66
CA ILE A 27 -101.23 -44.11 -20.34
C ILE A 27 -102.01 -43.51 -21.53
N GLY A 28 -103.18 -44.02 -21.97
CA GLY A 28 -103.88 -45.23 -21.54
C GLY A 28 -105.39 -45.01 -21.38
N ALA A 29 -106.19 -45.52 -22.33
CA ALA A 29 -107.67 -45.48 -22.33
C ALA A 29 -108.29 -44.05 -22.35
N ALA A 30 -109.60 -43.85 -22.52
CA ALA A 30 -110.69 -44.79 -22.75
C ALA A 30 -111.69 -44.24 -23.80
N ALA A 31 -112.51 -45.13 -24.38
CA ALA A 31 -113.70 -44.79 -25.14
C ALA A 31 -114.95 -45.34 -24.42
N PRO A 32 -116.14 -44.77 -24.65
CA PRO A 32 -117.40 -45.47 -24.43
C PRO A 32 -118.10 -45.79 -25.77
N LEU A 33 -118.38 -47.07 -25.99
CA LEU A 33 -119.33 -47.55 -26.98
C LEU A 33 -120.74 -47.51 -26.35
N VAL A 34 -121.73 -46.92 -27.03
CA VAL A 34 -123.14 -46.98 -26.59
C VAL A 34 -124.07 -47.20 -27.79
N TRP A 35 -124.44 -48.45 -28.02
CA TRP A 35 -125.58 -48.94 -28.80
C TRP A 35 -125.61 -50.49 -28.70
N PRO A 36 -126.71 -51.18 -29.02
CA PRO A 36 -128.09 -50.72 -29.16
C PRO A 36 -129.07 -51.57 -28.32
N LEU A 37 -130.36 -51.26 -28.38
CA LEU A 37 -131.40 -52.29 -28.41
C LEU A 37 -132.64 -51.76 -29.16
N TYR A 38 -133.25 -52.63 -29.94
CA TYR A 38 -134.36 -52.34 -30.86
C TYR A 38 -135.26 -53.57 -30.77
N GLU A 39 -136.46 -53.42 -30.19
CA GLU A 39 -137.45 -54.51 -30.20
C GLU A 39 -138.50 -54.21 -31.28
N VAL A 40 -138.56 -55.10 -32.27
CA VAL A 40 -139.66 -55.17 -33.24
C VAL A 40 -140.31 -56.53 -33.05
N HIS A 41 -141.45 -56.55 -32.35
CA HIS A 41 -142.33 -57.71 -32.40
C HIS A 41 -143.17 -57.62 -33.67
N GLY A 42 -143.03 -58.63 -34.53
CA GLY A 42 -143.87 -58.84 -35.70
C GLY A 42 -144.18 -60.32 -35.79
N ASP A 43 -145.32 -60.72 -35.22
CA ASP A 43 -145.85 -62.08 -35.39
C ASP A 43 -146.54 -62.24 -36.74
N VAL A 44 -146.54 -63.48 -37.24
CA VAL A 44 -146.85 -63.82 -38.62
C VAL A 44 -148.04 -64.77 -38.71
N ASP A 45 -148.93 -64.46 -39.65
CA ASP A 45 -149.99 -65.28 -40.25
C ASP A 45 -150.98 -66.07 -39.38
N THR A 46 -152.26 -65.86 -39.70
CA THR A 46 -153.07 -66.99 -40.21
C THR A 46 -154.20 -66.51 -41.13
N PHE A 47 -154.01 -66.67 -42.44
CA PHE A 47 -155.09 -66.50 -43.42
C PHE A 47 -155.91 -67.79 -43.54
N GLN A 48 -157.23 -67.72 -43.36
CA GLN A 48 -158.17 -68.74 -43.87
C GLN A 48 -159.24 -68.11 -44.76
N THR A 49 -158.97 -68.17 -46.07
CA THR A 49 -159.98 -68.29 -47.12
C THR A 49 -160.55 -69.73 -47.10
N SER A 50 -161.73 -70.06 -47.62
CA SER A 50 -162.86 -69.31 -48.18
C SER A 50 -164.05 -70.29 -48.35
N HIS A 51 -165.28 -69.77 -48.45
CA HIS A 51 -166.53 -70.40 -48.91
C HIS A 51 -166.54 -71.89 -49.31
N TYR A 52 -167.56 -72.61 -48.81
CA TYR A 52 -168.39 -73.42 -49.72
C TYR A 52 -169.88 -73.13 -49.54
N LEU A 53 -170.54 -72.82 -50.65
CA LEU A 53 -171.99 -72.80 -50.80
C LEU A 53 -172.51 -74.24 -51.00
N ARG A 54 -173.80 -74.48 -50.69
CA ARG A 54 -174.89 -74.64 -51.69
C ARG A 54 -175.97 -75.65 -51.23
N LEU A 55 -177.14 -75.54 -51.85
CA LEU A 55 -178.26 -76.50 -51.91
C LEU A 55 -179.24 -76.53 -50.73
N SER A 56 -180.23 -75.65 -50.81
CA SER A 56 -181.62 -75.99 -50.46
C SER A 56 -182.14 -77.13 -51.34
N PRO A 57 -183.19 -77.84 -50.89
CA PRO A 57 -184.28 -78.19 -51.80
C PRO A 57 -185.66 -77.80 -51.25
N SER A 58 -186.52 -77.27 -52.12
CA SER A 58 -187.94 -76.99 -51.80
C SER A 58 -188.85 -78.12 -52.27
N THR A 59 -189.88 -78.43 -51.48
CA THR A 59 -191.24 -78.87 -51.87
C THR A 59 -191.44 -79.80 -53.09
N LEU A 60 -192.20 -80.89 -52.88
CA LEU A 60 -193.55 -80.95 -53.46
C LEU A 60 -194.50 -81.95 -52.74
N THR A 61 -195.78 -81.79 -53.06
CA THR A 61 -197.03 -82.49 -52.64
C THR A 61 -197.08 -83.98 -53.03
N GLN A 62 -197.62 -84.88 -52.19
CA GLN A 62 -199.06 -85.24 -51.99
C GLN A 62 -199.74 -85.89 -53.22
N VAL A 63 -200.24 -87.12 -53.05
CA VAL A 63 -201.41 -87.70 -53.76
C VAL A 63 -202.13 -88.67 -52.81
N ASP A 64 -203.44 -88.49 -52.63
CA ASP A 64 -204.34 -89.46 -51.99
C ASP A 64 -204.83 -90.50 -53.01
N THR A 65 -205.26 -91.69 -52.57
CA THR A 65 -206.30 -92.44 -53.31
C THR A 65 -207.03 -93.44 -52.41
N SER A 66 -208.36 -93.30 -52.36
CA SER A 66 -209.28 -94.33 -51.85
C SER A 66 -210.28 -94.67 -52.95
N THR A 67 -210.60 -95.95 -53.16
CA THR A 67 -211.99 -96.38 -53.35
C THR A 67 -212.19 -97.90 -53.22
N GLN A 68 -213.44 -98.25 -52.93
CA GLN A 68 -214.05 -99.59 -52.82
C GLN A 68 -214.25 -100.22 -54.23
N THR A 69 -214.63 -101.49 -54.46
CA THR A 69 -215.14 -102.60 -53.62
C THR A 69 -214.97 -103.98 -54.34
N LEU A 70 -215.13 -105.09 -53.59
CA LEU A 70 -215.68 -106.45 -53.91
C LEU A 70 -215.96 -106.90 -55.38
N PRO A 71 -215.92 -108.23 -55.71
CA PRO A 71 -216.02 -109.41 -54.83
C PRO A 71 -214.93 -110.49 -55.08
N GLU A 72 -215.26 -111.78 -54.98
CA GLU A 72 -214.35 -112.91 -54.69
C GLU A 72 -213.64 -113.59 -55.89
N THR A 73 -212.51 -114.27 -55.57
CA THR A 73 -211.82 -115.38 -56.27
C THR A 73 -210.62 -115.13 -57.22
N THR A 74 -209.67 -116.09 -57.16
CA THR A 74 -208.45 -116.31 -57.98
C THR A 74 -207.19 -115.44 -57.67
N VAL A 75 -206.00 -116.05 -57.78
CA VAL A 75 -204.80 -115.67 -56.97
C VAL A 75 -203.44 -115.62 -57.71
N HIS A 76 -203.31 -116.10 -58.95
CA HIS A 76 -201.99 -116.51 -59.47
C HIS A 76 -201.05 -115.45 -60.10
N GLN A 77 -201.46 -114.18 -60.27
CA GLN A 77 -200.70 -113.22 -61.09
C GLN A 77 -199.49 -112.53 -60.40
N ASN A 78 -199.37 -112.60 -59.07
CA ASN A 78 -198.46 -111.71 -58.30
C ASN A 78 -196.97 -112.12 -58.27
N LYS A 79 -196.51 -113.16 -58.98
CA LYS A 79 -195.17 -113.74 -58.77
C LYS A 79 -194.03 -113.15 -59.62
N GLU A 80 -194.27 -112.77 -60.88
CA GLU A 80 -193.19 -112.39 -61.81
C GLU A 80 -192.61 -110.98 -61.56
N ILE A 81 -193.44 -110.04 -61.10
CA ILE A 81 -193.07 -108.61 -60.97
C ILE A 81 -191.89 -108.40 -60.00
N LEU A 82 -191.72 -109.29 -59.00
CA LEU A 82 -190.70 -109.15 -57.96
C LEU A 82 -189.28 -109.58 -58.39
N GLN A 83 -189.09 -110.28 -59.51
CA GLN A 83 -187.75 -110.72 -59.93
C GLN A 83 -186.98 -109.69 -60.78
N SER A 84 -187.67 -108.85 -61.55
CA SER A 84 -187.00 -107.86 -62.43
C SER A 84 -186.39 -106.69 -61.66
N THR A 85 -187.02 -106.27 -60.56
CA THR A 85 -186.58 -105.13 -59.73
C THR A 85 -185.23 -105.39 -59.05
N VAL A 86 -185.03 -106.58 -58.49
CA VAL A 86 -183.78 -106.98 -57.80
C VAL A 86 -182.56 -106.92 -58.74
N GLY A 87 -182.72 -107.29 -60.02
CA GLY A 87 -181.64 -107.24 -61.00
C GLY A 87 -181.13 -105.82 -61.29
N ASN A 88 -182.01 -104.81 -61.23
CA ASN A 88 -181.66 -103.42 -61.52
C ASN A 88 -180.87 -102.76 -60.37
N TYR A 89 -181.24 -103.04 -59.11
CA TYR A 89 -180.52 -102.51 -57.95
C TYR A 89 -179.06 -102.97 -57.88
N LYS A 90 -178.76 -104.19 -58.33
CA LYS A 90 -177.38 -104.73 -58.29
C LYS A 90 -176.43 -103.97 -59.22
N LYS A 91 -176.86 -103.68 -60.45
CA LYS A 91 -176.06 -102.90 -61.43
C LYS A 91 -175.81 -101.45 -60.96
N LEU A 92 -176.80 -100.84 -60.29
CA LEU A 92 -176.68 -99.49 -59.74
C LEU A 92 -175.60 -99.42 -58.64
N LEU A 93 -175.53 -100.44 -57.79
CA LEU A 93 -174.53 -100.60 -56.72
C LEU A 93 -173.10 -100.74 -57.27
N GLU A 94 -172.92 -101.54 -58.33
CA GLU A 94 -171.62 -101.75 -58.97
C GLU A 94 -171.09 -100.45 -59.61
N SER A 95 -171.96 -99.69 -60.31
CA SER A 95 -171.63 -98.37 -60.85
C SER A 95 -171.20 -97.38 -59.76
N ARG A 96 -172.02 -97.21 -58.71
CA ARG A 96 -171.68 -96.31 -57.58
C ARG A 96 -170.39 -96.69 -56.86
N THR A 97 -170.04 -97.98 -56.84
CA THR A 97 -168.78 -98.46 -56.25
C THR A 97 -167.56 -98.08 -57.09
N GLN A 98 -167.68 -97.99 -58.42
CA GLN A 98 -166.58 -97.52 -59.29
C GLN A 98 -166.37 -96.01 -59.16
N GLU A 99 -167.44 -95.21 -59.16
CA GLU A 99 -167.35 -93.75 -58.95
C GLU A 99 -166.67 -93.40 -57.61
N LEU A 100 -166.99 -94.13 -56.54
CA LEU A 100 -166.42 -93.91 -55.21
C LEU A 100 -164.91 -94.28 -55.16
N LYS A 101 -164.47 -95.24 -55.98
CA LYS A 101 -163.03 -95.53 -56.17
C LYS A 101 -162.33 -94.40 -56.94
N ALA A 102 -162.94 -93.87 -58.01
CA ALA A 102 -162.38 -92.76 -58.77
C ALA A 102 -162.22 -91.48 -57.92
N ALA A 103 -163.25 -91.13 -57.14
CA ALA A 103 -163.20 -89.98 -56.22
C ALA A 103 -162.11 -90.13 -55.13
N ARG A 104 -161.88 -91.36 -54.63
CA ARG A 104 -160.78 -91.67 -53.68
C ARG A 104 -159.39 -91.59 -54.31
N GLN A 105 -159.26 -91.78 -55.61
CA GLN A 105 -158.00 -91.63 -56.32
C GLN A 105 -157.69 -90.13 -56.57
N GLN A 106 -158.67 -89.38 -57.11
CA GLN A 106 -158.54 -87.94 -57.32
C GLN A 106 -158.21 -87.17 -56.03
N THR A 107 -158.81 -87.55 -54.89
CA THR A 107 -158.51 -86.91 -53.60
C THR A 107 -157.09 -87.19 -53.10
N ARG A 108 -156.50 -88.37 -53.39
CA ARG A 108 -155.07 -88.62 -53.10
C ARG A 108 -154.14 -87.78 -53.98
N GLU A 109 -154.44 -87.71 -55.27
CA GLU A 109 -153.66 -86.93 -56.23
C GLU A 109 -153.70 -85.43 -55.91
N ALA A 110 -154.86 -84.92 -55.47
CA ALA A 110 -154.99 -83.56 -54.94
C ALA A 110 -154.17 -83.33 -53.66
N TRP A 111 -154.13 -84.29 -52.72
CA TRP A 111 -153.29 -84.22 -51.53
C TRP A 111 -151.79 -84.27 -51.84
N GLU A 112 -151.36 -85.10 -52.80
CA GLU A 112 -149.98 -85.10 -53.28
C GLU A 112 -149.59 -83.78 -53.94
N LEU A 113 -150.48 -83.19 -54.76
CA LEU A 113 -150.26 -81.87 -55.35
C LEU A 113 -150.18 -80.77 -54.28
N TYR A 114 -151.05 -80.82 -53.26
CA TYR A 114 -150.99 -79.92 -52.11
C TYR A 114 -149.66 -80.00 -51.38
N HIS A 115 -149.18 -81.20 -51.04
CA HIS A 115 -147.86 -81.36 -50.40
C HIS A 115 -146.69 -80.90 -51.30
N LYS A 116 -146.74 -81.19 -52.62
CA LYS A 116 -145.73 -80.73 -53.59
C LYS A 116 -145.72 -79.20 -53.76
N LEU A 117 -146.87 -78.54 -53.63
CA LEU A 117 -146.98 -77.08 -53.65
C LEU A 117 -146.53 -76.45 -52.32
N SER A 118 -146.93 -77.02 -51.18
CA SER A 118 -146.51 -76.60 -49.83
C SER A 118 -144.99 -76.68 -49.65
N ALA A 119 -144.36 -77.77 -50.09
CA ALA A 119 -142.90 -77.93 -50.08
C ALA A 119 -142.17 -76.93 -51.01
N ARG A 120 -142.80 -76.51 -52.11
CA ARG A 120 -142.26 -75.42 -52.97
C ARG A 120 -142.42 -74.04 -52.33
N TYR A 121 -143.51 -73.82 -51.60
CA TYR A 121 -143.78 -72.56 -50.90
C TYR A 121 -142.77 -72.33 -49.78
N THR A 122 -142.57 -73.31 -48.89
CA THR A 122 -141.58 -73.23 -47.80
C THR A 122 -140.15 -72.98 -48.30
N VAL A 123 -139.69 -73.70 -49.33
CA VAL A 123 -138.38 -73.43 -49.96
C VAL A 123 -138.30 -72.02 -50.57
N ALA A 124 -139.39 -71.51 -51.15
CA ALA A 124 -139.44 -70.14 -51.65
C ALA A 124 -139.38 -69.10 -50.52
N GLU A 125 -140.06 -69.32 -49.39
CA GLU A 125 -139.97 -68.46 -48.21
C GLU A 125 -138.59 -68.49 -47.56
N GLU A 126 -137.99 -69.66 -47.38
CA GLU A 126 -136.60 -69.78 -46.92
C GLU A 126 -135.65 -69.00 -47.81
N SER A 127 -135.81 -69.07 -49.14
CA SER A 127 -134.97 -68.31 -50.07
C SER A 127 -135.17 -66.78 -49.91
N ARG A 128 -136.40 -66.33 -49.66
CA ARG A 128 -136.71 -64.91 -49.39
C ARG A 128 -136.14 -64.45 -48.05
N ALA A 129 -136.24 -65.26 -47.01
CA ALA A 129 -135.68 -64.99 -45.69
C ALA A 129 -134.15 -64.87 -45.76
N ARG A 130 -133.48 -65.82 -46.42
CA ARG A 130 -132.03 -65.78 -46.67
C ARG A 130 -131.64 -64.50 -47.42
N MET A 131 -132.25 -64.20 -48.56
CA MET A 131 -132.00 -62.96 -49.32
C MET A 131 -132.28 -61.69 -48.50
N PHE A 132 -133.27 -61.69 -47.61
CA PHE A 132 -133.55 -60.56 -46.71
C PHE A 132 -132.44 -60.38 -45.66
N THR A 133 -131.96 -61.47 -45.05
CA THR A 133 -130.83 -61.42 -44.10
C THR A 133 -129.54 -60.98 -44.76
N GLU A 134 -129.22 -61.51 -45.95
CA GLU A 134 -128.07 -61.09 -46.76
C GLU A 134 -128.15 -59.61 -47.16
N LYS A 135 -129.33 -59.14 -47.58
CA LYS A 135 -129.59 -57.73 -47.90
C LYS A 135 -129.48 -56.81 -46.67
N GLN A 136 -129.82 -57.27 -45.46
CA GLN A 136 -129.55 -56.52 -44.24
C GLN A 136 -128.05 -56.48 -43.93
N GLU A 137 -127.36 -57.60 -44.07
CA GLU A 137 -125.94 -57.71 -43.74
C GLU A 137 -125.07 -56.88 -44.69
N LEU A 138 -125.32 -56.94 -46.00
CA LEU A 138 -124.69 -56.06 -47.00
C LEU A 138 -124.95 -54.57 -46.71
N ARG A 139 -126.12 -54.21 -46.17
CA ARG A 139 -126.40 -52.83 -45.72
C ARG A 139 -125.59 -52.42 -44.49
N ARG A 140 -125.41 -53.32 -43.51
CA ARG A 140 -124.54 -53.06 -42.34
C ARG A 140 -123.08 -52.93 -42.75
N GLN A 141 -122.62 -53.76 -43.68
CA GLN A 141 -121.26 -53.69 -44.20
C GLN A 141 -121.04 -52.41 -45.01
N LEU A 142 -122.01 -51.96 -45.81
CA LEU A 142 -121.96 -50.69 -46.51
C LEU A 142 -121.85 -49.52 -45.52
N THR A 143 -122.74 -49.39 -44.54
CA THR A 143 -122.69 -48.27 -43.58
C THR A 143 -121.42 -48.32 -42.72
N HIS A 144 -120.95 -49.51 -42.33
CA HIS A 144 -119.67 -49.67 -41.64
C HIS A 144 -118.49 -49.20 -42.51
N LYS A 145 -118.50 -49.48 -43.81
CA LYS A 145 -117.46 -49.01 -44.75
C LYS A 145 -117.56 -47.51 -45.03
N GLU A 146 -118.76 -46.95 -45.10
CA GLU A 146 -118.98 -45.49 -45.16
C GLU A 146 -118.41 -44.81 -43.91
N CYS A 147 -118.64 -45.35 -42.71
CA CYS A 147 -118.02 -44.88 -41.47
C CYS A 147 -116.48 -45.01 -41.46
N GLN A 148 -115.92 -46.10 -42.01
CA GLN A 148 -114.47 -46.22 -42.18
C GLN A 148 -113.91 -45.13 -43.12
N VAL A 149 -114.62 -44.82 -44.23
CA VAL A 149 -114.20 -43.80 -45.21
C VAL A 149 -114.33 -42.38 -44.64
N THR A 150 -115.40 -42.05 -43.90
CA THR A 150 -115.53 -40.72 -43.28
C THR A 150 -114.47 -40.50 -42.19
N LEU A 151 -114.18 -41.52 -41.38
CA LEU A 151 -113.12 -41.46 -40.37
C LEU A 151 -111.71 -41.38 -41.00
N ALA A 152 -111.46 -42.06 -42.12
CA ALA A 152 -110.22 -41.93 -42.88
C ALA A 152 -110.07 -40.52 -43.48
N ARG A 153 -111.13 -39.95 -44.08
CA ARG A 153 -111.15 -38.58 -44.59
C ARG A 153 -110.93 -37.54 -43.49
N GLY A 154 -111.49 -37.75 -42.30
CA GLY A 154 -111.26 -36.90 -41.13
C GLY A 154 -109.80 -36.92 -40.66
N LYS A 155 -109.18 -38.11 -40.62
CA LYS A 155 -107.74 -38.26 -40.31
C LYS A 155 -106.84 -37.60 -41.37
N LEU A 156 -107.19 -37.73 -42.66
CA LEU A 156 -106.45 -37.10 -43.75
C LEU A 156 -106.48 -35.57 -43.62
N ARG A 157 -107.67 -34.97 -43.46
CA ARG A 157 -107.80 -33.51 -43.23
C ARG A 157 -106.98 -33.05 -42.03
N GLN A 158 -107.06 -33.75 -40.90
CA GLN A 158 -106.27 -33.38 -39.73
C GLN A 158 -104.75 -33.49 -39.96
N ALA A 159 -104.28 -34.32 -40.90
CA ALA A 159 -102.88 -34.37 -41.31
C ALA A 159 -102.54 -33.22 -42.27
N GLU A 160 -103.41 -32.91 -43.24
CA GLU A 160 -103.30 -31.77 -44.14
C GLU A 160 -103.25 -30.44 -43.35
N ASP A 161 -104.16 -30.22 -42.41
CA ASP A 161 -104.19 -29.06 -41.52
C ASP A 161 -102.90 -28.93 -40.69
N LYS A 162 -102.38 -30.05 -40.16
CA LYS A 162 -101.10 -30.09 -39.41
C LYS A 162 -99.89 -29.79 -40.30
N ILE A 163 -99.93 -30.18 -41.57
CA ILE A 163 -98.88 -29.87 -42.55
C ILE A 163 -98.96 -28.39 -42.91
N LEU A 164 -100.15 -27.85 -43.19
CA LEU A 164 -100.37 -26.44 -43.51
C LEU A 164 -99.95 -25.52 -42.35
N ALA A 165 -100.31 -25.83 -41.11
CA ALA A 165 -99.87 -25.06 -39.93
C ALA A 165 -98.34 -25.07 -39.75
N LYS A 166 -97.66 -26.19 -40.05
CA LYS A 166 -96.20 -26.25 -40.09
C LYS A 166 -95.62 -25.45 -41.26
N MET A 167 -96.20 -25.54 -42.45
CA MET A 167 -95.78 -24.77 -43.63
C MET A 167 -95.99 -23.25 -43.47
N GLN A 168 -96.97 -22.82 -42.66
CA GLN A 168 -97.17 -21.40 -42.32
C GLN A 168 -96.17 -20.90 -41.27
N THR A 169 -95.77 -21.73 -40.30
CA THR A 169 -94.82 -21.35 -39.23
C THR A 169 -93.35 -21.50 -39.62
N LEU A 170 -93.03 -22.37 -40.59
CA LEU A 170 -91.66 -22.58 -41.07
C LEU A 170 -91.01 -21.30 -41.65
N PRO A 171 -91.66 -20.49 -42.52
CA PRO A 171 -91.09 -19.25 -43.03
C PRO A 171 -90.68 -18.26 -41.94
N ASP A 172 -91.47 -18.10 -40.88
CA ASP A 172 -91.13 -17.18 -39.78
C ASP A 172 -90.00 -17.73 -38.89
N ARG A 173 -89.91 -19.07 -38.74
CA ARG A 173 -88.75 -19.70 -38.11
C ARG A 173 -87.48 -19.56 -38.97
N VAL A 174 -87.59 -19.61 -40.30
CA VAL A 174 -86.46 -19.33 -41.22
C VAL A 174 -86.00 -17.88 -41.07
N LYS A 175 -86.91 -16.90 -41.16
CA LYS A 175 -86.59 -15.47 -40.93
C LYS A 175 -85.90 -15.24 -39.57
N GLN A 176 -86.37 -15.90 -38.51
CA GLN A 176 -85.76 -15.79 -37.19
C GLN A 176 -84.31 -16.33 -37.17
N LEU A 177 -84.04 -17.44 -37.85
CA LEU A 177 -82.69 -18.01 -37.96
C LEU A 177 -81.79 -17.17 -38.88
N GLU A 178 -82.32 -16.61 -39.96
CA GLU A 178 -81.61 -15.66 -40.84
C GLU A 178 -81.24 -14.38 -40.09
N GLN A 179 -82.16 -13.83 -39.29
CA GLN A 179 -81.88 -12.69 -38.41
C GLN A 179 -80.76 -13.02 -37.42
N GLN A 180 -80.89 -14.13 -36.67
CA GLN A 180 -79.86 -14.57 -35.70
C GLN A 180 -78.49 -14.82 -36.36
N LEU A 181 -78.47 -15.35 -37.59
CA LEU A 181 -77.25 -15.51 -38.37
C LEU A 181 -76.65 -14.15 -38.76
N SER A 182 -77.48 -13.20 -39.21
CA SER A 182 -77.02 -11.85 -39.55
C SER A 182 -76.47 -11.08 -38.34
N GLU A 183 -77.06 -11.28 -37.15
CA GLU A 183 -76.62 -10.69 -35.89
C GLU A 183 -75.29 -11.31 -35.44
N LYS A 184 -75.14 -12.64 -35.56
CA LYS A 184 -73.87 -13.33 -35.30
C LYS A 184 -72.76 -12.91 -36.27
N ILE A 185 -73.05 -12.75 -37.56
CA ILE A 185 -72.07 -12.27 -38.56
C ILE A 185 -71.61 -10.84 -38.23
N LYS A 186 -72.53 -9.94 -37.86
CA LYS A 186 -72.18 -8.57 -37.41
C LYS A 186 -71.33 -8.58 -36.14
N ALA A 187 -71.67 -9.43 -35.17
CA ALA A 187 -70.90 -9.59 -33.94
C ALA A 187 -69.49 -10.15 -34.22
N GLU A 188 -69.37 -11.14 -35.10
CA GLU A 188 -68.09 -11.70 -35.53
C GLU A 188 -67.23 -10.66 -36.26
N GLN A 189 -67.80 -9.88 -37.18
CA GLN A 189 -67.11 -8.77 -37.85
C GLN A 189 -66.60 -7.72 -36.85
N ALA A 190 -67.42 -7.36 -35.86
CA ALA A 190 -67.02 -6.42 -34.80
C ALA A 190 -66.00 -7.00 -33.79
N LEU A 191 -65.85 -8.32 -33.72
CA LEU A 191 -64.77 -8.97 -32.98
C LEU A 191 -63.49 -9.08 -33.82
N ARG A 192 -63.60 -9.36 -35.13
CA ARG A 192 -62.48 -9.36 -36.08
C ARG A 192 -61.83 -7.99 -36.16
N SER A 193 -62.60 -6.90 -36.30
CA SER A 193 -62.02 -5.54 -36.34
C SER A 193 -61.29 -5.19 -35.04
N LYS A 194 -61.86 -5.49 -33.87
CA LYS A 194 -61.20 -5.30 -32.57
C LYS A 194 -59.93 -6.15 -32.40
N LEU A 195 -59.91 -7.34 -33.01
CA LEU A 195 -58.74 -8.21 -33.04
C LEU A 195 -57.65 -7.63 -33.96
N GLU A 196 -58.02 -7.07 -35.10
CA GLU A 196 -57.12 -6.36 -36.03
C GLU A 196 -56.53 -5.09 -35.39
N ASP A 197 -57.37 -4.26 -34.74
CA ASP A 197 -56.95 -3.10 -33.94
C ASP A 197 -55.96 -3.52 -32.83
N GLY A 198 -56.26 -4.62 -32.13
CA GLY A 198 -55.40 -5.21 -31.11
C GLY A 198 -54.05 -5.66 -31.65
N HIS A 199 -54.01 -6.33 -32.81
CA HIS A 199 -52.76 -6.70 -33.48
C HIS A 199 -51.96 -5.47 -33.92
N ALA A 200 -52.61 -4.45 -34.46
CA ALA A 200 -51.95 -3.19 -34.84
C ALA A 200 -51.30 -2.52 -33.61
N GLN A 201 -52.01 -2.46 -32.49
CA GLN A 201 -51.48 -1.91 -31.24
C GLN A 201 -50.31 -2.75 -30.68
N ILE A 202 -50.39 -4.08 -30.73
CA ILE A 202 -49.28 -4.98 -30.35
C ILE A 202 -48.05 -4.72 -31.21
N ILE A 203 -48.20 -4.57 -32.53
CA ILE A 203 -47.09 -4.26 -33.45
C ILE A 203 -46.45 -2.90 -33.13
N ILE A 204 -47.25 -1.88 -32.79
CA ILE A 204 -46.75 -0.56 -32.36
C ILE A 204 -45.93 -0.68 -31.08
N VAL A 205 -46.46 -1.35 -30.05
CA VAL A 205 -45.77 -1.55 -28.77
C VAL A 205 -44.50 -2.38 -28.92
N GLN A 206 -44.51 -3.43 -29.76
CA GLN A 206 -43.32 -4.22 -30.06
C GLN A 206 -42.23 -3.38 -30.73
N ARG A 207 -42.57 -2.53 -31.70
CA ARG A 207 -41.62 -1.59 -32.34
C ARG A 207 -41.04 -0.59 -31.34
N GLN A 208 -41.88 -0.01 -30.49
CA GLN A 208 -41.42 0.89 -29.42
C GLN A 208 -40.48 0.19 -28.43
N LEU A 209 -40.76 -1.07 -28.06
CA LEU A 209 -39.93 -1.86 -27.17
C LEU A 209 -38.58 -2.24 -27.80
N VAL A 210 -38.53 -2.52 -29.11
CA VAL A 210 -37.26 -2.72 -29.84
C VAL A 210 -36.44 -1.44 -29.85
N ILE A 211 -37.03 -0.30 -30.22
CA ILE A 211 -36.34 1.00 -30.24
C ILE A 211 -35.83 1.38 -28.84
N ALA A 212 -36.62 1.16 -27.79
CA ALA A 212 -36.21 1.44 -26.41
C ALA A 212 -35.04 0.56 -25.95
N LYS A 213 -35.02 -0.74 -26.33
CA LYS A 213 -33.89 -1.63 -26.07
C LYS A 213 -32.64 -1.19 -26.82
N GLU A 214 -32.75 -0.91 -28.12
CA GLU A 214 -31.63 -0.44 -28.94
C GLU A 214 -31.06 0.88 -28.40
N GLN A 215 -31.90 1.81 -27.95
CA GLN A 215 -31.46 3.03 -27.27
C GLN A 215 -30.75 2.75 -25.94
N GLN A 216 -31.27 1.83 -25.11
CA GLN A 216 -30.64 1.42 -23.86
C GLN A 216 -29.27 0.76 -24.11
N GLU A 217 -29.19 -0.18 -25.05
CA GLU A 217 -27.97 -0.90 -25.42
C GLU A 217 -26.90 0.07 -25.97
N ASN A 218 -27.27 1.00 -26.85
CA ASN A 218 -26.38 2.06 -27.32
C ASN A 218 -25.91 2.98 -26.16
N GLN A 219 -26.78 3.33 -25.21
CA GLN A 219 -26.39 4.08 -24.01
C GLN A 219 -25.45 3.29 -23.08
N HIS A 220 -25.55 1.96 -23.01
CA HIS A 220 -24.59 1.13 -22.28
C HIS A 220 -23.25 1.04 -23.03
N CYS A 221 -23.26 0.84 -24.35
CA CYS A 221 -22.04 0.79 -25.17
C CYS A 221 -21.26 2.13 -25.13
N ASN A 222 -21.98 3.26 -25.21
CA ASN A 222 -21.35 4.58 -25.11
C ASN A 222 -20.75 4.83 -23.72
N ARG A 223 -21.46 4.49 -22.63
CA ARG A 223 -20.92 4.61 -21.26
C ARG A 223 -19.70 3.70 -21.04
N SER A 224 -19.74 2.45 -21.49
CA SER A 224 -18.58 1.55 -21.46
C SER A 224 -17.40 2.17 -22.19
N ARG A 225 -17.60 2.71 -23.41
CA ARG A 225 -16.55 3.34 -24.20
C ARG A 225 -15.97 4.61 -23.56
N GLU A 226 -16.79 5.41 -22.88
CA GLU A 226 -16.33 6.53 -22.07
C GLU A 226 -15.49 6.07 -20.87
N GLU A 227 -15.92 5.01 -20.19
CA GLU A 227 -15.20 4.41 -19.05
C GLU A 227 -13.88 3.78 -19.50
N ASP A 228 -13.85 3.02 -20.60
CA ASP A 228 -12.65 2.49 -21.26
C ASP A 228 -11.66 3.62 -21.61
N SER A 229 -12.17 4.74 -22.15
CA SER A 229 -11.34 5.90 -22.49
C SER A 229 -10.73 6.56 -21.23
N ARG A 230 -11.53 6.74 -20.17
CA ARG A 230 -11.06 7.26 -18.87
C ARG A 230 -10.03 6.32 -18.24
N ILE A 231 -10.20 5.01 -18.38
CA ILE A 231 -9.25 4.00 -17.91
C ILE A 231 -7.93 4.12 -18.69
N GLN A 232 -7.97 4.29 -20.02
CA GLN A 232 -6.78 4.50 -20.83
C GLN A 232 -6.03 5.79 -20.45
N ASP A 233 -6.74 6.92 -20.26
CA ASP A 233 -6.16 8.18 -19.78
C ASP A 233 -5.49 8.01 -18.39
N LEU A 234 -6.14 7.29 -17.48
CA LEU A 234 -5.60 7.01 -16.14
C LEU A 234 -4.39 6.09 -16.18
N VAL A 235 -4.37 5.06 -17.04
CA VAL A 235 -3.21 4.17 -17.24
C VAL A 235 -2.04 4.95 -17.84
N TYR A 236 -2.26 5.76 -18.88
CA TYR A 236 -1.23 6.61 -19.46
C TYR A 236 -0.62 7.55 -18.41
N ARG A 237 -1.47 8.25 -17.64
CA ARG A 237 -1.01 9.15 -16.57
C ARG A 237 -0.32 8.43 -15.43
N ASN A 238 -0.71 7.19 -15.12
CA ASN A 238 -0.03 6.36 -14.12
C ASN A 238 1.39 6.00 -14.59
N ASN A 239 1.54 5.55 -15.83
CA ASN A 239 2.83 5.22 -16.44
C ASN A 239 3.79 6.42 -16.39
N THR A 240 3.33 7.63 -16.78
CA THR A 240 4.15 8.86 -16.69
C THR A 240 4.58 9.18 -15.25
N LEU A 241 3.75 8.90 -14.24
CA LEU A 241 4.11 9.08 -12.83
C LEU A 241 5.10 8.01 -12.34
N VAL A 242 5.03 6.78 -12.87
CA VAL A 242 6.02 5.72 -12.60
C VAL A 242 7.38 6.09 -13.20
N GLU A 243 7.40 6.55 -14.45
CA GLU A 243 8.61 7.06 -15.13
C GLU A 243 9.26 8.20 -14.34
N GLN A 244 8.49 9.21 -13.92
CA GLN A 244 8.98 10.31 -13.07
C GLN A 244 9.50 9.83 -11.72
N THR A 245 8.84 8.84 -11.11
CA THR A 245 9.28 8.25 -9.82
C THR A 245 10.61 7.50 -9.99
N GLN A 246 10.77 6.74 -11.09
CA GLN A 246 11.99 6.03 -11.42
C GLN A 246 13.14 6.98 -11.74
N GLU A 247 12.87 8.11 -12.41
CA GLU A 247 13.88 9.17 -12.63
C GLU A 247 14.33 9.80 -11.30
N ILE A 248 13.39 10.16 -10.42
CA ILE A 248 13.69 10.73 -9.09
C ILE A 248 14.51 9.74 -8.24
N THR A 249 14.17 8.46 -8.27
CA THR A 249 14.94 7.40 -7.59
C THR A 249 16.36 7.32 -8.14
N SER A 250 16.51 7.26 -9.47
CA SER A 250 17.82 7.21 -10.14
C SER A 250 18.70 8.44 -9.81
N ARG A 251 18.09 9.63 -9.74
CA ARG A 251 18.75 10.87 -9.31
C ARG A 251 19.15 10.84 -7.82
N PHE A 252 18.31 10.27 -6.96
CA PHE A 252 18.59 10.10 -5.54
C PHE A 252 19.74 9.12 -5.31
N ASP A 253 19.75 7.97 -5.98
CA ASP A 253 20.81 6.97 -5.87
C ASP A 253 22.17 7.53 -6.34
N GLY A 254 22.19 8.31 -7.43
CA GLY A 254 23.38 9.03 -7.89
C GLY A 254 23.88 10.09 -6.90
N LEU A 255 22.97 10.82 -6.24
CA LEU A 255 23.32 11.74 -5.15
C LEU A 255 23.86 11.00 -3.92
N GLN A 256 23.26 9.88 -3.53
CA GLN A 256 23.74 9.05 -2.42
C GLN A 256 25.12 8.45 -2.72
N ALA A 257 25.37 7.99 -3.95
CA ALA A 257 26.68 7.52 -4.39
C ALA A 257 27.74 8.63 -4.29
N SER A 258 27.49 9.81 -4.87
CA SER A 258 28.44 10.94 -4.79
C SER A 258 28.66 11.45 -3.37
N TYR A 259 27.64 11.45 -2.51
CA TYR A 259 27.78 11.75 -1.09
C TYR A 259 28.68 10.73 -0.36
N SER A 260 28.50 9.43 -0.62
CA SER A 260 29.35 8.38 -0.05
C SER A 260 30.81 8.49 -0.51
N GLU A 261 31.03 8.88 -1.77
CA GLU A 261 32.39 9.12 -2.29
C GLU A 261 33.03 10.35 -1.63
N ILE A 262 32.29 11.44 -1.42
CA ILE A 262 32.78 12.62 -0.70
C ILE A 262 33.12 12.27 0.75
N CYS A 263 32.30 11.46 1.43
CA CYS A 263 32.61 10.98 2.78
C CYS A 263 33.91 10.15 2.81
N GLN A 264 34.08 9.20 1.88
CA GLN A 264 35.30 8.39 1.79
C GLN A 264 36.53 9.26 1.46
N ARG A 265 36.41 10.24 0.56
CA ARG A 265 37.47 11.20 0.24
C ARG A 265 37.88 12.05 1.46
N LEU A 266 36.90 12.50 2.26
CA LEU A 266 37.15 13.26 3.50
C LEU A 266 37.81 12.39 4.57
N GLU A 267 37.38 11.15 4.77
CA GLU A 267 37.98 10.24 5.75
C GLU A 267 39.41 9.83 5.36
N ASN A 268 39.65 9.58 4.06
CA ASN A 268 40.98 9.37 3.52
C ASN A 268 41.89 10.60 3.76
N ALA A 269 41.38 11.82 3.53
CA ALA A 269 42.12 13.06 3.78
C ALA A 269 42.43 13.25 5.28
N LEU A 270 41.47 12.97 6.17
CA LEU A 270 41.67 13.02 7.63
C LEU A 270 42.72 12.00 8.10
N SER A 271 42.73 10.80 7.53
CA SER A 271 43.75 9.78 7.84
C SER A 271 45.16 10.22 7.39
N ALA A 272 45.26 10.83 6.20
CA ALA A 272 46.52 11.37 5.68
C ALA A 272 47.03 12.57 6.50
N THR A 273 46.14 13.42 7.03
CA THR A 273 46.50 14.49 7.96
C THR A 273 47.01 13.90 9.28
N ARG A 274 46.29 12.95 9.91
CA ARG A 274 46.75 12.27 11.14
C ARG A 274 48.12 11.61 10.97
N GLN A 275 48.42 11.03 9.80
CA GLN A 275 49.75 10.48 9.49
C GLN A 275 50.83 11.56 9.38
N LYS A 276 50.52 12.73 8.81
CA LYS A 276 51.44 13.88 8.80
C LYS A 276 51.69 14.41 10.21
N ASP A 277 50.64 14.58 11.01
CA ASP A 277 50.73 15.07 12.39
C ASP A 277 51.59 14.13 13.25
N ALA A 278 51.39 12.81 13.13
CA ALA A 278 52.23 11.80 13.78
C ALA A 278 53.70 11.87 13.34
N ARG A 279 53.96 12.13 12.05
CA ARG A 279 55.33 12.32 11.53
C ARG A 279 55.95 13.65 11.98
N ILE A 280 55.16 14.71 12.13
CA ILE A 280 55.61 16.00 12.68
C ILE A 280 56.04 15.81 14.14
N MET A 281 55.20 15.21 14.98
CA MET A 281 55.54 14.94 16.39
C MET A 281 56.81 14.06 16.53
N ALA A 282 57.00 13.07 15.64
CA ALA A 282 58.22 12.28 15.59
C ALA A 282 59.46 13.15 15.27
N LEU A 283 59.40 13.94 14.20
CA LEU A 283 60.49 14.86 13.80
C LEU A 283 60.76 15.95 14.84
N GLU A 284 59.74 16.45 15.54
CA GLU A 284 59.89 17.38 16.66
C GLU A 284 60.62 16.72 17.84
N SER A 285 60.32 15.45 18.15
CA SER A 285 61.04 14.70 19.18
C SER A 285 62.50 14.41 18.80
N GLU A 286 62.78 14.12 17.52
CA GLU A 286 64.14 13.99 16.98
C GLU A 286 64.90 15.32 17.01
N LEU A 287 64.23 16.44 16.71
CA LEU A 287 64.82 17.78 16.77
C LEU A 287 65.13 18.20 18.21
N ILE A 288 64.24 17.94 19.16
CA ILE A 288 64.49 18.18 20.60
C ILE A 288 65.64 17.30 21.10
N SER A 289 65.67 16.02 20.72
CA SER A 289 66.74 15.09 21.08
C SER A 289 68.11 15.54 20.53
N THR A 290 68.21 15.74 19.21
CA THR A 290 69.46 16.20 18.55
C THR A 290 69.91 17.57 19.04
N ARG A 291 68.98 18.49 19.32
CA ARG A 291 69.28 19.78 19.95
C ARG A 291 69.87 19.60 21.35
N SER A 292 69.30 18.72 22.19
CA SER A 292 69.83 18.47 23.54
C SER A 292 71.25 17.87 23.51
N VAL A 293 71.53 16.99 22.54
CA VAL A 293 72.89 16.45 22.29
C VAL A 293 73.85 17.57 21.85
N ALA A 294 73.43 18.42 20.92
CA ALA A 294 74.25 19.55 20.48
C ALA A 294 74.52 20.58 21.60
N GLU A 295 73.51 20.89 22.43
CA GLU A 295 73.67 21.78 23.59
C GLU A 295 74.60 21.18 24.66
N ASN A 296 74.66 19.86 24.80
CA ASN A 296 75.62 19.20 25.69
C ASN A 296 77.04 19.20 25.11
N ILE A 297 77.23 18.89 23.82
CA ILE A 297 78.53 18.98 23.14
C ILE A 297 79.09 20.42 23.21
N VAL A 298 78.23 21.44 23.11
CA VAL A 298 78.65 22.85 23.27
C VAL A 298 79.09 23.16 24.71
N LYS A 299 78.44 22.59 25.75
CA LYS A 299 78.90 22.72 27.14
C LYS A 299 80.24 22.02 27.35
N GLU A 300 80.37 20.77 26.91
CA GLU A 300 81.61 19.99 27.00
C GLU A 300 82.78 20.73 26.30
N ALA A 301 82.53 21.34 25.14
CA ALA A 301 83.51 22.16 24.44
C ALA A 301 83.84 23.46 25.18
N GLN A 302 82.86 24.13 25.82
CA GLN A 302 83.08 25.32 26.64
C GLN A 302 83.85 25.00 27.94
N GLU A 303 83.55 23.88 28.58
CA GLU A 303 84.24 23.38 29.77
C GLU A 303 85.69 22.98 29.43
N SER A 304 85.90 22.28 28.31
CA SER A 304 87.23 21.97 27.78
C SER A 304 87.99 23.26 27.43
N LEU A 305 87.35 24.27 26.83
CA LEU A 305 87.97 25.55 26.54
C LEU A 305 88.37 26.30 27.83
N ALA A 306 87.49 26.31 28.84
CA ALA A 306 87.79 26.87 30.15
C ALA A 306 88.98 26.16 30.84
N GLN A 307 89.04 24.83 30.76
CA GLN A 307 90.20 24.05 31.25
C GLN A 307 91.49 24.37 30.47
N THR A 308 91.43 24.54 29.15
CA THR A 308 92.61 24.96 28.36
C THR A 308 93.06 26.38 28.70
N HIS A 309 92.15 27.32 28.96
CA HIS A 309 92.51 28.66 29.43
C HIS A 309 93.05 28.66 30.87
N GLN A 310 92.53 27.83 31.76
CA GLN A 310 93.04 27.69 33.13
C GLN A 310 94.44 27.07 33.15
N THR A 311 94.67 26.02 32.36
CA THR A 311 95.99 25.41 32.22
C THR A 311 96.98 26.34 31.52
N GLU A 312 96.58 27.04 30.45
CA GLU A 312 97.39 28.08 29.81
C GLU A 312 97.74 29.24 30.77
N ALA A 313 96.79 29.68 31.61
CA ALA A 313 97.05 30.67 32.66
C ALA A 313 98.07 30.16 33.69
N SER A 314 97.96 28.90 34.14
CA SER A 314 98.94 28.28 35.03
C SER A 314 100.32 28.12 34.39
N LEU A 315 100.39 27.84 33.09
CA LEU A 315 101.63 27.78 32.31
C LEU A 315 102.25 29.18 32.16
N ARG A 316 101.45 30.21 31.88
CA ARG A 316 101.90 31.61 31.84
C ARG A 316 102.44 32.05 33.19
N GLN A 317 101.76 31.71 34.30
CA GLN A 317 102.24 31.98 35.65
C GLN A 317 103.58 31.27 35.90
N SER A 318 103.66 29.96 35.66
CA SER A 318 104.90 29.20 35.81
C SER A 318 106.06 29.75 34.96
N MET A 319 105.81 30.19 33.73
CA MET A 319 106.83 30.87 32.92
C MET A 319 107.24 32.24 33.47
N GLN A 320 106.32 32.99 34.10
CA GLN A 320 106.66 34.24 34.79
C GLN A 320 107.46 33.97 36.07
N ASP A 321 107.13 32.93 36.84
CA ASP A 321 107.84 32.53 38.06
C ASP A 321 109.27 32.05 37.72
N ILE A 322 109.40 31.19 36.69
CA ILE A 322 110.69 30.75 36.14
C ILE A 322 111.50 31.95 35.64
N LYS A 323 110.88 32.88 34.91
CA LYS A 323 111.57 34.10 34.46
C LYS A 323 112.04 34.94 35.65
N ALA A 324 111.21 35.13 36.67
CA ALA A 324 111.56 35.89 37.87
C ALA A 324 112.73 35.23 38.62
N ALA A 325 112.76 33.90 38.71
CA ALA A 325 113.89 33.16 39.28
C ALA A 325 115.18 33.31 38.44
N CYS A 326 115.09 33.27 37.11
CA CYS A 326 116.21 33.52 36.21
C CYS A 326 116.72 34.98 36.28
N ASP A 327 115.83 35.97 36.35
CA ASP A 327 116.19 37.38 36.48
C ASP A 327 116.80 37.68 37.87
N ALA A 328 116.32 37.02 38.94
CA ALA A 328 116.87 37.11 40.29
C ALA A 328 118.27 36.48 40.39
N THR A 329 118.45 35.24 39.91
CA THR A 329 119.76 34.57 39.89
C THR A 329 120.76 35.31 39.00
N LEU A 330 120.33 35.87 37.86
CA LEU A 330 121.16 36.78 37.05
C LEU A 330 121.53 38.07 37.81
N HIS A 331 120.70 38.56 38.72
CA HIS A 331 121.04 39.70 39.57
C HIS A 331 122.05 39.34 40.67
N GLU A 332 121.90 38.16 41.27
CA GLU A 332 122.81 37.62 42.28
C GLU A 332 124.21 37.34 41.70
N GLU A 333 124.29 36.67 40.54
CA GLU A 333 125.53 36.47 39.78
C GLU A 333 126.20 37.79 39.37
N ARG A 334 125.41 38.80 38.96
CA ARG A 334 125.95 40.14 38.66
C ARG A 334 126.50 40.83 39.91
N ALA A 335 125.88 40.64 41.08
CA ALA A 335 126.37 41.17 42.35
C ALA A 335 127.67 40.46 42.78
N ALA A 336 127.70 39.13 42.80
CA ALA A 336 128.88 38.33 43.10
C ALA A 336 130.06 38.65 42.14
N SER A 337 129.78 38.79 40.84
CA SER A 337 130.79 39.20 39.85
C SER A 337 131.30 40.63 40.06
N ALA A 338 130.46 41.55 40.58
CA ALA A 338 130.89 42.90 40.94
C ALA A 338 131.74 42.93 42.22
N GLU A 339 131.45 42.07 43.20
CA GLU A 339 132.27 41.91 44.40
C GLU A 339 133.62 41.24 44.09
N ALA A 340 133.63 40.17 43.28
CA ALA A 340 134.86 39.55 42.79
C ALA A 340 135.78 40.56 42.07
N ARG A 341 135.20 41.50 41.30
CA ARG A 341 135.95 42.61 40.69
C ARG A 341 136.51 43.60 41.71
N LYS A 342 135.78 43.92 42.79
CA LYS A 342 136.31 44.76 43.89
C LYS A 342 137.49 44.09 44.59
N TRP A 343 137.37 42.80 44.91
CA TRP A 343 138.47 42.01 45.50
C TRP A 343 139.69 41.99 44.59
N ALA A 344 139.50 41.71 43.29
CA ALA A 344 140.57 41.75 42.30
C ALA A 344 141.22 43.14 42.18
N SER A 345 140.46 44.24 42.28
CA SER A 345 141.01 45.60 42.23
C SER A 345 141.75 45.99 43.52
N SER A 346 141.32 45.53 44.69
CA SER A 346 142.07 45.70 45.95
C SER A 346 143.42 44.98 45.85
N LEU A 347 143.38 43.69 45.47
CA LEU A 347 144.58 42.85 45.37
C LEU A 347 145.55 43.37 44.31
N ALA A 348 145.07 43.91 43.19
CA ALA A 348 145.91 44.58 42.19
C ALA A 348 146.56 45.86 42.74
N GLY A 349 145.85 46.63 43.58
CA GLY A 349 146.41 47.77 44.30
C GLY A 349 147.50 47.34 45.28
N GLU A 350 147.25 46.32 46.09
CA GLU A 350 148.21 45.75 47.05
C GLU A 350 149.48 45.23 46.35
N VAL A 351 149.35 44.56 45.20
CA VAL A 351 150.49 44.12 44.37
C VAL A 351 151.30 45.30 43.84
N HIS A 352 150.64 46.38 43.39
CA HIS A 352 151.33 47.60 42.94
C HIS A 352 152.08 48.32 44.08
N ASP A 353 151.47 48.35 45.26
CA ASP A 353 152.05 48.89 46.49
C ASP A 353 153.29 48.10 46.93
N LEU A 354 153.23 46.76 46.84
CA LEU A 354 154.35 45.86 47.10
C LEU A 354 155.46 46.01 46.06
N GLN A 355 155.14 46.10 44.76
CA GLN A 355 156.13 46.42 43.71
C GLN A 355 156.82 47.77 43.97
N THR A 356 156.08 48.79 44.41
CA THR A 356 156.62 50.10 44.74
C THR A 356 157.56 50.04 45.95
N LYS A 357 157.21 49.26 46.99
CA LYS A 357 158.05 49.01 48.17
C LYS A 357 159.32 48.24 47.82
N VAL A 358 159.24 47.21 46.97
CA VAL A 358 160.42 46.49 46.44
C VAL A 358 161.32 47.43 45.62
N GLY A 359 160.72 48.24 44.75
CA GLY A 359 161.43 49.25 43.96
C GLY A 359 162.09 50.36 44.79
N LEU A 360 161.59 50.65 46.00
CA LEU A 360 162.27 51.50 46.98
C LEU A 360 163.44 50.75 47.65
N ALA A 361 163.18 49.56 48.21
CA ALA A 361 164.19 48.75 48.88
C ALA A 361 165.40 48.42 48.00
N MET A 362 165.20 48.14 46.70
CA MET A 362 166.30 47.94 45.75
C MET A 362 167.16 49.20 45.55
N ARG A 363 166.56 50.40 45.52
CA ARG A 363 167.29 51.68 45.43
C ARG A 363 168.05 51.99 46.71
N ASP A 364 167.55 51.57 47.87
CA ASP A 364 168.24 51.72 49.15
C ASP A 364 169.39 50.73 49.30
N ALA A 365 169.19 49.48 48.89
CA ALA A 365 170.26 48.49 48.79
C ALA A 365 171.38 48.92 47.82
N GLN A 366 171.04 49.48 46.64
CA GLN A 366 172.04 50.05 45.72
C GLN A 366 172.76 51.26 46.31
N ARG A 367 172.07 52.16 47.03
CA ARG A 367 172.72 53.30 47.70
C ARG A 367 173.66 52.83 48.82
N SER A 368 173.23 51.89 49.64
CA SER A 368 174.05 51.28 50.70
C SER A 368 175.26 50.55 50.14
N HIS A 369 175.09 49.74 49.09
CA HIS A 369 176.21 49.07 48.42
C HIS A 369 177.20 50.08 47.82
N LYS A 370 176.73 51.15 47.18
CA LYS A 370 177.61 52.19 46.65
C LYS A 370 178.40 52.91 47.77
N GLN A 371 177.73 53.28 48.86
CA GLN A 371 178.38 53.83 50.06
C GLN A 371 179.43 52.87 50.64
N ALA A 372 179.18 51.55 50.63
CA ALA A 372 180.14 50.54 51.08
C ALA A 372 181.36 50.42 50.13
N VAL A 373 181.18 50.56 48.81
CA VAL A 373 182.29 50.61 47.84
C VAL A 373 183.12 51.90 48.02
N ASP A 374 182.47 53.05 48.18
CA ASP A 374 183.14 54.33 48.41
C ASP A 374 183.91 54.32 49.76
N ALA A 375 183.37 53.63 50.78
CA ALA A 375 184.04 53.37 52.06
C ALA A 375 185.25 52.42 51.92
N ALA A 376 185.13 51.34 51.14
CA ALA A 376 186.23 50.41 50.90
C ALA A 376 187.42 51.10 50.19
N GLN A 377 187.14 51.94 49.19
CA GLN A 377 188.19 52.72 48.49
C GLN A 377 188.89 53.72 49.41
N THR A 378 188.17 54.33 50.37
CA THR A 378 188.78 55.25 51.33
C THR A 378 189.58 54.52 52.41
N ILE A 379 189.18 53.30 52.81
CA ILE A 379 189.98 52.41 53.67
C ILE A 379 191.30 52.03 52.97
N GLU A 380 191.24 51.56 51.72
CA GLU A 380 192.43 51.12 50.97
C GLU A 380 193.46 52.26 50.79
N VAL A 381 193.00 53.51 50.64
CA VAL A 381 193.85 54.72 50.61
C VAL A 381 194.48 55.05 51.97
N LEU A 382 193.81 54.72 53.08
CA LEU A 382 194.35 54.89 54.43
C LEU A 382 195.34 53.77 54.79
N GLU A 383 195.06 52.53 54.42
CA GLU A 383 195.98 51.39 54.57
C GLU A 383 197.28 51.61 53.78
N ARG A 384 197.18 52.06 52.52
CA ARG A 384 198.33 52.46 51.70
C ARG A 384 199.09 53.68 52.23
N ARG A 385 198.55 54.43 53.20
CA ARG A 385 199.27 55.49 53.95
C ARG A 385 199.87 54.96 55.25
N LEU A 386 199.18 54.09 55.99
CA LEU A 386 199.69 53.45 57.22
C LEU A 386 200.92 52.58 56.95
N ALA A 387 200.91 51.79 55.87
CA ALA A 387 202.03 50.93 55.44
C ALA A 387 203.33 51.68 55.05
N LYS A 388 203.41 52.99 55.28
CA LYS A 388 204.57 53.84 55.01
C LYS A 388 205.16 54.55 56.23
N TRP A 389 204.64 54.30 57.44
CA TRP A 389 204.92 55.11 58.63
C TRP A 389 205.37 54.36 59.90
N GLU A 390 205.67 53.06 59.82
CA GLU A 390 206.25 52.34 60.95
C GLU A 390 207.78 52.51 61.04
N GLY A 391 208.19 53.67 61.57
CA GLY A 391 209.52 53.89 62.16
C GLY A 391 210.46 54.87 61.41
N PRO A 392 211.31 55.64 62.11
CA PRO A 392 211.16 56.11 63.50
C PRO A 392 211.50 57.61 63.67
N ALA A 393 210.59 58.44 64.21
CA ALA A 393 210.86 59.86 64.49
C ALA A 393 210.02 60.44 65.65
N ALA A 394 210.48 61.57 66.20
CA ALA A 394 210.05 62.16 67.47
C ALA A 394 208.94 63.24 67.38
N ASN A 395 208.30 63.50 68.53
CA ASN A 395 207.70 64.75 69.03
C ASN A 395 206.69 65.57 68.15
N GLY A 396 205.49 65.88 68.68
CA GLY A 396 204.61 66.95 68.15
C GLY A 396 203.21 67.09 68.76
N GLN A 397 202.74 68.33 69.00
CA GLN A 397 201.52 68.73 69.76
C GLN A 397 200.23 69.02 68.91
N GLU A 398 199.04 68.90 69.56
CA GLU A 398 197.85 69.83 69.57
C GLU A 398 196.87 70.16 68.38
N ILE A 399 195.53 70.01 68.63
CA ILE A 399 194.37 70.97 68.39
C ILE A 399 193.89 71.23 66.90
N PRO A 400 192.71 71.85 66.48
CA PRO A 400 191.46 72.39 67.13
C PRO A 400 190.02 72.00 66.58
N LYS A 401 189.01 72.02 67.48
CA LYS A 401 187.59 72.55 67.44
C LYS A 401 186.79 72.91 66.14
N ARG A 402 185.45 72.62 66.15
CA ARG A 402 184.22 73.46 65.83
C ARG A 402 182.92 72.57 65.91
N GLN A 403 181.69 72.92 66.33
CA GLN A 403 180.69 74.03 66.11
C GLN A 403 179.98 73.98 64.73
N THR A 404 178.66 74.25 64.51
CA THR A 404 177.53 74.96 65.20
C THR A 404 176.16 74.20 65.08
N GLY A 405 175.06 74.50 65.80
CA GLY A 405 173.99 75.52 65.54
C GLY A 405 172.65 74.85 65.07
N ASN A 406 171.41 75.35 65.24
CA ASN A 406 170.82 76.53 65.91
C ASN A 406 169.31 76.28 66.25
N ILE A 407 168.63 77.16 67.02
CA ILE A 407 167.21 77.01 67.45
C ILE A 407 166.30 78.12 66.88
N GLY A 408 165.09 77.76 66.41
CA GLY A 408 163.91 78.66 66.43
C GLY A 408 163.15 78.92 65.11
N SER A 409 162.18 78.07 64.74
CA SER A 409 161.07 78.39 63.81
C SER A 409 159.92 77.36 63.86
N ILE A 410 159.15 77.32 64.96
CA ILE A 410 157.92 76.50 65.05
C ILE A 410 156.70 77.29 65.58
N SER A 411 156.91 78.36 66.38
CA SER A 411 155.82 79.14 66.99
C SER A 411 154.86 79.83 66.01
N THR A 412 155.19 79.89 64.71
CA THR A 412 154.36 80.49 63.64
C THR A 412 153.56 79.46 62.83
N ALA A 413 153.79 78.15 63.02
CA ALA A 413 153.23 77.11 62.16
C ALA A 413 151.84 76.58 62.59
N LEU A 414 151.44 76.77 63.85
CA LEU A 414 150.22 76.13 64.39
C LEU A 414 148.97 77.03 64.45
N GLU A 415 149.10 78.36 64.45
CA GLU A 415 147.91 79.24 64.33
C GLU A 415 147.22 79.06 62.95
N GLN A 416 147.97 78.61 61.94
CA GLN A 416 147.43 78.22 60.62
C GLN A 416 146.46 77.01 60.69
N CYS A 417 146.60 76.12 61.68
CA CYS A 417 145.63 75.04 61.90
C CYS A 417 144.31 75.53 62.49
N ARG A 418 144.28 76.74 63.09
CA ARG A 418 143.06 77.30 63.70
C ARG A 418 142.11 77.88 62.67
N VAL A 419 142.65 78.46 61.60
CA VAL A 419 141.88 79.03 60.48
C VAL A 419 141.18 77.94 59.67
N THR A 420 141.86 76.82 59.40
CA THR A 420 141.34 75.71 58.60
C THR A 420 140.18 74.97 59.26
N VAL A 421 140.15 74.86 60.60
CA VAL A 421 139.00 74.32 61.34
C VAL A 421 137.75 75.19 61.15
N SER A 422 137.90 76.52 61.24
CA SER A 422 136.78 77.47 61.04
C SER A 422 136.19 77.36 59.62
N GLN A 423 137.04 77.13 58.62
CA GLN A 423 136.61 76.99 57.23
C GLN A 423 135.76 75.72 56.99
N LYS A 424 136.02 74.62 57.71
CA LYS A 424 135.20 73.40 57.65
C LYS A 424 133.87 73.50 58.40
N GLN A 425 133.74 74.40 59.37
CA GLN A 425 132.47 74.63 60.06
C GLN A 425 131.38 75.24 59.16
N ASN A 426 131.77 75.96 58.09
CA ASN A 426 130.83 76.56 57.14
C ASN A 426 130.26 75.56 56.13
N GLU A 427 131.06 74.59 55.63
CA GLU A 427 130.57 73.54 54.71
C GLU A 427 129.40 72.73 55.32
N ILE A 428 129.45 72.49 56.63
CA ILE A 428 128.41 71.76 57.37
C ILE A 428 127.05 72.50 57.31
N ASN A 429 127.05 73.83 57.34
CA ASN A 429 125.83 74.63 57.36
C ASN A 429 125.08 74.66 56.01
N ASP A 430 125.80 74.63 54.89
CA ASP A 430 125.15 74.59 53.57
C ASP A 430 124.58 73.22 53.22
N LEU A 431 125.12 72.12 53.76
CA LEU A 431 124.51 70.78 53.61
C LEU A 431 123.13 70.70 54.27
N TYR A 432 122.93 71.32 55.44
CA TYR A 432 121.61 71.39 56.09
C TYR A 432 120.57 72.14 55.26
N ARG A 433 120.96 73.15 54.48
CA ARG A 433 120.05 73.89 53.58
C ARG A 433 119.56 73.07 52.39
N GLN A 434 120.36 72.10 51.92
CA GLN A 434 119.97 71.24 50.80
C GLN A 434 118.93 70.19 51.22
N LEU A 435 119.05 69.65 52.44
CA LEU A 435 118.09 68.66 52.97
C LEU A 435 116.66 69.22 53.12
N ALA A 436 116.54 70.52 53.41
CA ALA A 436 115.25 71.19 53.63
C ALA A 436 114.40 71.40 52.35
N LYS A 437 114.97 71.24 51.15
CA LYS A 437 114.26 71.47 49.87
C LYS A 437 113.66 70.21 49.24
N ALA A 438 113.78 69.04 49.88
CA ALA A 438 113.48 67.74 49.28
C ALA A 438 112.46 66.87 50.05
N LYS A 439 111.59 67.47 50.89
CA LYS A 439 110.57 66.73 51.67
C LYS A 439 109.23 67.46 51.84
N THR A 440 108.32 67.26 50.89
CA THR A 440 106.85 67.17 51.09
C THR A 440 106.19 66.53 49.86
N PRO A 441 105.00 65.88 49.99
CA PRO A 441 104.43 65.02 48.95
C PRO A 441 103.60 65.78 47.90
N LYS A 442 103.15 65.04 46.87
CA LYS A 442 102.34 65.54 45.76
C LYS A 442 101.20 64.55 45.50
N ASP A 443 99.97 64.95 45.82
CA ASP A 443 98.77 64.12 45.67
C ASP A 443 97.63 64.82 44.91
N GLU A 444 96.80 63.98 44.30
CA GLU A 444 95.48 64.20 43.69
C GLU A 444 95.26 65.34 42.65
N LEU A 445 94.72 64.95 41.48
CA LEU A 445 94.30 65.89 40.42
C LEU A 445 93.04 65.42 39.64
N GLY A 446 91.88 65.47 40.32
CA GLY A 446 90.57 65.82 39.73
C GLY A 446 89.79 64.82 38.83
N LYS A 447 88.46 64.80 39.01
CA LYS A 447 87.43 64.66 37.95
C LYS A 447 85.99 64.88 38.50
N PRO A 448 85.14 65.67 37.83
CA PRO A 448 83.71 65.78 38.15
C PRO A 448 82.81 65.10 37.08
N SER A 449 81.81 64.31 37.50
CA SER A 449 80.77 63.79 36.59
C SER A 449 79.45 63.33 37.23
N VAL A 450 79.39 63.11 38.54
CA VAL A 450 78.31 62.30 39.18
C VAL A 450 76.99 63.06 39.45
N THR A 451 76.95 64.39 39.27
CA THR A 451 75.81 65.22 39.67
C THR A 451 74.69 65.39 38.63
N GLN A 452 74.88 64.97 37.37
CA GLN A 452 73.91 65.23 36.28
C GLN A 452 73.04 64.01 35.89
N ASP A 453 73.50 62.79 36.13
CA ASP A 453 72.81 61.56 35.70
C ASP A 453 71.64 61.18 36.63
N VAL A 454 71.75 61.48 37.93
CA VAL A 454 70.78 61.07 38.96
C VAL A 454 69.36 61.66 38.73
N PRO A 455 69.18 62.92 38.29
CA PRO A 455 67.87 63.42 37.89
C PRO A 455 67.30 62.75 36.63
N GLN A 456 68.14 62.48 35.62
CA GLN A 456 67.70 61.88 34.35
C GLN A 456 67.22 60.43 34.56
N LEU A 457 67.96 59.63 35.33
CA LEU A 457 67.59 58.25 35.65
C LEU A 457 66.26 58.17 36.43
N ARG A 458 65.94 59.16 37.28
CA ARG A 458 64.63 59.25 37.94
C ARG A 458 63.51 59.59 36.95
N ALA A 459 63.73 60.53 36.04
CA ALA A 459 62.75 60.90 35.02
C ALA A 459 62.43 59.72 34.08
N PHE A 460 63.45 58.96 33.64
CA PHE A 460 63.25 57.74 32.87
C PHE A 460 62.45 56.69 33.67
N LEU A 461 62.85 56.39 34.90
CA LEU A 461 62.19 55.39 35.74
C LEU A 461 60.74 55.76 36.11
N GLU A 462 60.41 57.05 36.21
CA GLU A 462 59.02 57.50 36.31
C GLU A 462 58.25 57.35 34.99
N SER A 463 58.84 57.72 33.86
CA SER A 463 58.18 57.60 32.55
C SER A 463 57.85 56.14 32.20
N GLU A 464 58.77 55.22 32.50
CA GLU A 464 58.58 53.79 32.27
C GLU A 464 57.54 53.19 33.23
N ARG A 465 57.48 53.65 34.49
CA ARG A 465 56.40 53.28 35.41
C ARG A 465 55.03 53.71 34.89
N ARG A 466 54.91 54.94 34.37
CA ARG A 466 53.65 55.43 33.77
C ARG A 466 53.26 54.61 32.54
N ALA A 467 54.20 54.37 31.62
CA ALA A 467 53.97 53.53 30.45
C ALA A 467 53.48 52.12 30.82
N ARG A 468 54.12 51.45 31.79
CA ARG A 468 53.69 50.13 32.29
C ARG A 468 52.27 50.17 32.90
N THR A 469 51.90 51.24 33.62
CA THR A 469 50.52 51.39 34.13
C THR A 469 49.50 51.70 33.03
N GLU A 470 49.87 52.46 32.00
CA GLU A 470 49.01 52.76 30.86
C GLU A 470 48.76 51.51 30.00
N ASP A 471 49.80 50.72 29.73
CA ASP A 471 49.64 49.44 29.03
C ASP A 471 48.84 48.42 29.85
N GLN A 472 49.00 48.35 31.18
CA GLN A 472 48.11 47.53 32.02
C GLN A 472 46.65 47.96 31.87
N VAL A 473 46.35 49.26 31.92
CA VAL A 473 44.98 49.78 31.71
C VAL A 473 44.46 49.48 30.30
N ARG A 474 45.32 49.49 29.28
CA ARG A 474 44.96 49.10 27.90
C ARG A 474 44.66 47.60 27.79
N TRP A 475 45.45 46.74 28.44
CA TRP A 475 45.21 45.29 28.48
C TRP A 475 43.93 44.94 29.26
N ASP A 476 43.72 45.52 30.44
CA ASP A 476 42.51 45.34 31.24
C ASP A 476 41.26 45.76 30.46
N ARG A 477 41.34 46.88 29.73
CA ARG A 477 40.27 47.37 28.87
C ARG A 477 40.01 46.41 27.71
N ARG A 478 41.06 45.96 27.02
CA ARG A 478 40.96 45.02 25.90
C ARG A 478 40.33 43.69 26.33
N THR A 479 40.67 43.22 27.52
CA THR A 479 40.10 42.01 28.12
C THR A 479 38.60 42.17 28.37
N ARG A 480 38.18 43.27 29.02
CA ARG A 480 36.75 43.56 29.26
C ARG A 480 35.94 43.75 27.96
N GLU A 481 36.55 44.34 26.93
CA GLU A 481 35.93 44.46 25.60
C GLU A 481 35.70 43.07 24.97
N LEU A 482 36.69 42.18 25.02
CA LEU A 482 36.59 40.79 24.52
C LEU A 482 35.66 39.88 25.35
N GLU A 483 35.57 40.11 26.66
CA GLU A 483 34.60 39.44 27.55
C GLU A 483 33.16 39.87 27.21
N ALA A 484 32.92 41.16 27.02
CA ALA A 484 31.62 41.68 26.61
C ALA A 484 31.21 41.21 25.21
N GLU A 485 32.16 41.08 24.28
CA GLU A 485 31.91 40.47 22.97
C GLU A 485 31.60 38.97 23.07
N ASN A 486 32.33 38.20 23.88
CA ASN A 486 32.00 36.80 24.15
C ASN A 486 30.61 36.62 24.78
N GLN A 487 30.22 37.48 25.73
CA GLN A 487 28.88 37.45 26.31
C GLN A 487 27.81 37.78 25.27
N ARG A 488 28.02 38.80 24.42
CA ARG A 488 27.13 39.12 23.30
C ARG A 488 27.01 37.96 22.31
N LEU A 489 28.11 37.29 21.96
CA LEU A 489 28.10 36.12 21.09
C LEU A 489 27.36 34.93 21.73
N CYS A 490 27.57 34.66 23.02
CA CYS A 490 26.83 33.61 23.75
C CYS A 490 25.32 33.90 23.80
N ILE A 491 24.92 35.14 24.06
CA ILE A 491 23.51 35.57 24.02
C ILE A 491 22.95 35.44 22.59
N SER A 492 23.72 35.82 21.57
CA SER A 492 23.31 35.75 20.16
C SER A 492 23.15 34.30 19.70
N LEU A 493 24.06 33.41 20.08
CA LEU A 493 23.97 31.97 19.85
C LEU A 493 22.78 31.36 20.60
N SER A 494 22.52 31.76 21.84
CA SER A 494 21.33 31.34 22.59
C SER A 494 20.04 31.74 21.88
N ASN A 495 19.93 33.00 21.44
CA ASN A 495 18.78 33.54 20.73
C ASN A 495 18.59 32.91 19.34
N ALA A 496 19.67 32.62 18.62
CA ALA A 496 19.61 31.85 17.38
C ALA A 496 19.10 30.42 17.63
N ARG A 497 19.53 29.79 18.73
CA ARG A 497 19.15 28.42 19.11
C ARG A 497 17.70 28.31 19.61
N THR A 498 17.15 29.35 20.24
CA THR A 498 15.71 29.41 20.58
C THR A 498 14.86 29.71 19.35
N SER A 499 15.25 30.68 18.51
CA SER A 499 14.55 31.02 17.27
C SER A 499 14.49 29.82 16.29
N SER A 500 15.62 29.14 16.08
CA SER A 500 15.71 27.92 15.26
C SER A 500 14.81 26.77 15.78
N ARG A 501 14.51 26.74 17.09
CA ARG A 501 13.66 25.72 17.70
C ARG A 501 12.16 26.08 17.68
N ALA A 502 11.82 27.35 17.43
CA ALA A 502 10.43 27.81 17.30
C ALA A 502 9.86 27.57 15.89
N GLY A 503 10.70 27.53 14.85
CA GLY A 503 10.27 27.43 13.45
C GLY A 503 9.72 26.07 12.98
N ILE A 504 9.68 25.04 13.83
CA ILE A 504 9.31 23.67 13.43
C ILE A 504 8.26 23.05 14.36
N ARG A 505 6.98 23.43 14.20
CA ARG A 505 5.82 22.50 14.31
C ARG A 505 4.47 23.13 13.94
N ARG A 506 3.76 22.42 13.04
CA ARG A 506 2.28 22.34 12.87
C ARG A 506 1.55 23.59 12.32
N SER A 507 1.44 23.62 10.99
CA SER A 507 0.29 24.19 10.28
C SER A 507 -1.03 23.46 10.67
N PRO A 508 -2.22 24.06 10.49
CA PRO A 508 -3.50 23.46 10.91
C PRO A 508 -3.95 22.31 10.00
N LYS A 509 -4.82 21.43 10.53
CA LYS A 509 -5.65 20.55 9.70
C LYS A 509 -6.88 21.31 9.19
N VAL A 510 -7.27 21.04 7.96
CA VAL A 510 -8.56 21.42 7.38
C VAL A 510 -9.65 20.47 7.88
N SER A 511 -10.81 21.02 8.24
CA SER A 511 -12.11 20.33 8.42
C SER A 511 -13.21 21.37 8.23
#